data_AF-A0A0R2L771-F1
#
_entry.id   AF-A0A0R2L771-F1
#
_cell.length_a   1.000
_cell.length_b   1.000
_cell.length_c   1.000
_cell.angle_alpha   90.00
_cell.angle_beta   90.00
_cell.angle_gamma   90.00
#
_symmetry.space_group_name_H-M   'P 1'
#
loop_
_entity.id
_entity.type
_entity.pdbx_description
1 polymer ?
#
loop_
_entity_poly.entity_id
_entity_poly.type
_entity_poly.pdbx_seq_one_letter_code
_entity_poly.pdbx_strand_id
1 'polypeptide(L)' 'MVADSRSPRDGRFIAQVGTYNPLTEPASVKLEEEEILNWLNNGAQPSDTVKNIFSKAGIMKKYHEAKYTK' A
#
# COMPACT_ATOMS: atom_id res chain seq x y z
N MET A 1 6.50 1.94 0.77
CA MET A 1 7.33 1.37 1.86
C MET A 1 6.46 1.18 3.09
N VAL A 2 6.70 0.10 3.83
CA VAL A 2 6.07 -0.17 5.14
C VAL A 2 7.08 0.15 6.22
N ALA A 3 6.74 1.04 7.14
CA ALA A 3 7.60 1.45 8.24
C ALA A 3 6.77 1.63 9.52
N ASP A 4 7.43 1.50 10.68
CA ASP A 4 6.83 1.85 11.97
C ASP A 4 6.67 3.38 12.06
N SER A 5 5.59 3.85 12.66
CA SER A 5 5.30 5.29 12.81
C SER A 5 6.37 6.05 13.61
N ARG A 6 7.17 5.37 14.44
CA ARG A 6 8.27 5.96 15.22
C ARG A 6 9.56 6.07 14.42
N SER A 7 9.68 5.37 13.29
CA SER A 7 10.84 5.46 12.43
C SER A 7 10.82 6.79 11.65
N PRO A 8 11.97 7.45 11.45
CA PRO A 8 12.05 8.60 10.58
C PRO A 8 11.69 8.21 9.14
N ARG A 9 11.08 9.14 8.40
CA ARG A 9 10.51 8.92 7.06
C ARG A 9 11.46 8.21 6.09
N ASP A 10 12.71 8.66 6.06
CA ASP A 10 13.74 8.16 5.13
C ASP A 10 14.73 7.20 5.83
N GLY A 11 14.33 6.64 6.98
CA GLY A 11 15.17 5.77 7.80
C GLY A 11 14.87 4.28 7.64
N ARG A 12 14.88 3.55 8.75
CA ARG A 12 14.66 2.10 8.75
C ARG A 12 13.21 1.77 8.43
N PHE A 13 13.00 1.16 7.27
CA PHE A 13 11.75 0.56 6.86
C PHE A 13 11.79 -0.97 7.04
N ILE A 14 10.61 -1.59 7.08
CA ILE A 14 10.45 -3.04 7.25
C ILE A 14 10.54 -3.72 5.88
N ALA A 15 9.73 -3.25 4.92
CA ALA A 15 9.66 -3.81 3.58
C ALA A 15 9.25 -2.76 2.53
N GLN A 16 9.67 -2.97 1.28
CA GLN A 16 9.31 -2.13 0.15
C GLN A 16 8.30 -2.87 -0.75
N VAL A 17 7.01 -2.58 -0.55
CA VAL A 17 5.88 -3.21 -1.25
C VAL A 17 5.51 -2.56 -2.59
N GLY A 18 6.38 -1.68 -3.12
CA GLY A 18 6.11 -0.95 -4.36
C GLY A 18 6.79 0.42 -4.46
N THR A 19 6.58 1.07 -5.61
CA THR A 19 7.08 2.41 -5.93
C THR A 19 5.99 3.23 -6.64
N TYR A 20 5.99 4.54 -6.37
CA TYR A 20 5.08 5.50 -7.00
C TYR A 20 5.91 6.64 -7.57
N ASN A 21 5.82 6.87 -8.88
CA ASN A 21 6.44 8.01 -9.54
C ASN A 21 5.35 8.95 -10.11
N PRO A 22 5.12 10.13 -9.50
CA PRO A 22 4.14 11.09 -9.98
C PRO A 22 4.64 11.93 -11.17
N LEU A 23 5.93 11.92 -11.48
CA LEU A 23 6.54 12.79 -12.51
C LEU A 23 6.40 12.24 -13.94
N THR A 24 5.94 11.00 -14.09
CA THR A 24 5.71 10.40 -15.41
C THR A 24 4.24 10.56 -15.81
N GLU A 25 3.98 10.89 -17.07
CA GLU A 25 2.65 10.78 -17.69
C GLU A 25 2.62 9.53 -18.58
N PRO A 26 1.89 8.46 -18.24
CA PRO A 26 1.04 8.25 -17.06
C PRO A 26 1.84 7.93 -15.78
N ALA A 27 1.25 8.20 -14.61
CA ALA A 27 1.89 7.96 -13.32
C ALA A 27 2.32 6.50 -13.20
N SER A 28 3.63 6.25 -13.10
CA SER A 28 4.16 4.89 -13.00
C SER A 28 3.96 4.40 -11.58
N VAL A 29 3.11 3.38 -11.43
CA VAL A 29 2.84 2.73 -10.15
C VAL A 29 3.25 1.27 -10.27
N LYS A 30 4.21 0.84 -9.45
CA LYS A 30 4.56 -0.57 -9.30
C LYS A 30 4.13 -1.01 -7.92
N LEU A 31 3.18 -1.94 -7.85
CA LEU A 31 2.60 -2.44 -6.60
C LEU A 31 2.72 -3.96 -6.61
N GLU A 32 3.23 -4.51 -5.51
CA GLU A 32 3.22 -5.95 -5.26
C GLU A 32 1.93 -6.29 -4.50
N GLU A 33 0.86 -6.65 -5.23
CA GLU A 33 -0.48 -6.83 -4.66
C GLU A 33 -0.52 -7.86 -3.52
N GLU A 34 0.22 -8.96 -3.65
CA GLU A 34 0.24 -10.05 -2.67
C GLU A 34 0.81 -9.62 -1.31
N GLU A 35 1.95 -8.93 -1.33
CA GLU A 35 2.56 -8.40 -0.11
C GLU A 35 1.67 -7.34 0.54
N ILE A 36 1.06 -6.46 -0.27
CA ILE A 36 0.16 -5.41 0.23
C ILE A 36 -1.04 -6.04 0.95
N LEU A 37 -1.67 -7.05 0.37
CA LEU A 37 -2.80 -7.76 0.99
C LEU A 37 -2.39 -8.43 2.30
N ASN A 38 -1.20 -9.06 2.35
CA ASN A 38 -0.67 -9.65 3.57
C ASN A 38 -0.49 -8.58 4.68
N TRP A 39 0.12 -7.43 4.36
CA TRP A 39 0.28 -6.33 5.32
C TRP A 39 -1.05 -5.73 5.79
N LEU A 40 -2.02 -5.58 4.89
CA LEU A 40 -3.37 -5.12 5.25
C LEU A 40 -4.10 -6.11 6.16
N ASN A 41 -3.92 -7.42 5.96
CA ASN A 41 -4.44 -8.46 6.85
C ASN A 41 -3.77 -8.43 8.23
N ASN A 42 -2.46 -8.13 8.27
CA ASN A 42 -1.69 -7.96 9.50
C ASN A 42 -2.00 -6.64 10.24
N GLY A 43 -2.88 -5.79 9.70
CA GLY A 43 -3.33 -4.55 10.35
C GLY A 43 -2.55 -3.28 9.96
N ALA A 44 -1.77 -3.31 8.87
CA ALA A 44 -1.11 -2.11 8.38
C ALA A 44 -2.12 -1.02 7.98
N GLN A 45 -1.86 0.22 8.41
CA GLN A 45 -2.69 1.38 8.04
C GLN A 45 -2.03 2.16 6.91
N PRO A 46 -2.66 2.27 5.72
CA PRO A 46 -2.14 3.08 4.63
C PRO A 46 -2.37 4.58 4.88
N SER A 47 -1.42 5.42 4.45
CA SER A 47 -1.59 6.88 4.42
C SER A 47 -2.60 7.31 3.34
N ASP A 48 -3.12 8.54 3.40
CA ASP A 48 -4.19 9.02 2.51
C ASP A 48 -3.84 8.92 1.01
N THR A 49 -2.62 9.31 0.62
CA THR A 49 -2.18 9.20 -0.77
C THR A 49 -2.10 7.74 -1.23
N VAL A 50 -1.59 6.86 -0.35
CA VAL A 50 -1.46 5.42 -0.62
C VAL A 50 -2.83 4.78 -0.73
N LYS A 51 -3.79 5.21 0.09
CA LYS A 51 -5.19 4.80 0.02
C LYS A 51 -5.79 5.10 -1.34
N ASN A 52 -5.60 6.31 -1.86
CA ASN A 52 -6.08 6.67 -3.21
C ASN A 52 -5.42 5.82 -4.31
N ILE A 53 -4.13 5.52 -4.20
CA ILE A 53 -3.41 4.64 -5.14
C ILE A 53 -3.98 3.22 -5.08
N PHE A 54 -4.21 2.67 -3.88
CA PHE A 54 -4.78 1.35 -3.68
C PHE A 54 -6.24 1.25 -4.15
N SER A 55 -7.02 2.32 -4.00
CA SER A 55 -8.37 2.42 -4.56
C SER A 55 -8.34 2.42 -6.09
N LYS A 56 -7.44 3.18 -6.72
CA LYS A 56 -7.25 3.17 -8.18
C LYS A 56 -6.81 1.81 -8.71
N ALA A 57 -5.98 1.10 -7.93
CA ALA A 57 -5.53 -0.25 -8.25
C ALA A 57 -6.56 -1.35 -7.91
N GLY A 58 -7.67 -1.02 -7.23
CA GLY A 58 -8.70 -2.00 -6.83
C GLY A 58 -8.33 -2.90 -5.63
N ILE A 59 -7.13 -2.75 -5.05
CA ILE A 59 -6.64 -3.56 -3.92
C ILE A 59 -7.54 -3.37 -2.69
N MET A 60 -7.98 -2.14 -2.44
CA MET A 60 -8.81 -1.83 -1.28
C MET A 60 -10.21 -2.44 -1.37
N LYS A 61 -10.72 -2.61 -2.60
CA LYS A 61 -11.98 -3.30 -2.86
C LYS A 61 -11.84 -4.80 -2.59
N LYS A 62 -10.77 -5.43 -3.11
CA LYS A 62 -10.43 -6.84 -2.85
C LYS A 62 -10.29 -7.12 -1.35
N TYR A 63 -9.58 -6.25 -0.62
CA TYR A 63 -9.40 -6.38 0.84
C TYR A 63 -10.74 -6.28 1.59
N HIS A 64 -11.61 -5.35 1.19
CA HIS A 64 -12.95 -5.22 1.77
C HIS A 64 -13.77 -6.49 1.50
N GLU A 65 -13.91 -6.91 0.24
CA GLU A 65 -14.64 -8.13 -0.12
C GLU A 65 -14.15 -9.37 0.65
N ALA A 66 -12.84 -9.55 0.79
CA ALA A 66 -12.25 -10.64 1.57
C ALA A 66 -12.62 -10.61 3.06
N LYS A 67 -12.80 -9.42 3.65
CA LYS A 67 -13.13 -9.27 5.07
C LYS A 67 -14.62 -9.47 5.36
N TYR A 68 -15.49 -9.10 4.43
CA TYR A 68 -16.96 -9.18 4.56
C TYR A 68 -17.57 -10.49 4.03
N THR A 69 -16.79 -11.32 3.36
CA THR A 69 -17.22 -12.67 2.92
C THR A 69 -17.20 -13.71 4.07
N LYS A 70 -16.97 -13.28 5.32
CA LYS A 70 -16.87 -14.16 6.48
C LYS A 70 -18.15 -14.21 7.31
#